data_AF-Q0C9H4-F1
#
_entry.id   AF-Q0C9H4-F1
#
_cell.length_a   1.000
_cell.length_b   1.000
_cell.length_c   1.000
_cell.angle_alpha   90.00
_cell.angle_beta   90.00
_cell.angle_gamma   90.00
#
_symmetry.space_group_name_H-M   'P 1'
#
loop_
_entity.id
_entity.type
_entity.pdbx_description
1 polymer ?
#
loop_
_entity_poly.entity_id
_entity_poly.type
_entity_poly.pdbx_seq_one_letter_code
_entity_poly.pdbx_strand_id
1 'polypeptide(L)'
;MAPRSPLEIATASVQRLVKEEASYHRELQQQTERIKRLESETGDDENREYMLKQERLALEETKNVLPSLKQKIEESIAKLDSLLVEEGQKGSESNVEHINAAKEAIAQARTAEREIA
;
A
#
# COMPACT_ATOMS: atom_id res chain seq x y z
N MET A 1 16.52 25.05 -6.04
CA MET A 1 15.21 24.40 -6.29
C MET A 1 14.23 24.94 -5.27
N ALA A 2 13.02 25.33 -5.67
CA ALA A 2 12.00 25.77 -4.70
C ALA A 2 11.58 24.59 -3.82
N PRO A 3 11.20 24.82 -2.54
CA PRO A 3 10.65 23.77 -1.70
C PRO A 3 9.33 23.25 -2.27
N ARG A 4 9.08 21.94 -2.10
CA ARG A 4 7.83 21.31 -2.50
C ARG A 4 6.67 21.82 -1.66
N SER A 5 5.50 22.00 -2.28
CA SER A 5 4.28 22.39 -1.57
C SER A 5 3.79 21.28 -0.62
N PRO A 6 3.00 21.63 0.41
CA PRO A 6 2.36 20.64 1.27
C PRO A 6 1.52 19.62 0.49
N LEU A 7 0.81 20.07 -0.56
CA LEU A 7 -0.01 19.22 -1.43
C LEU A 7 0.85 18.17 -2.17
N GLU A 8 1.98 18.59 -2.76
CA GLU A 8 2.92 17.66 -3.41
C GLU A 8 3.53 16.66 -2.42
N ILE A 9 3.88 17.12 -1.22
CA ILE A 9 4.46 16.25 -0.19
C ILE A 9 3.44 15.19 0.24
N ALA A 10 2.19 15.60 0.51
CA ALA A 10 1.13 14.68 0.89
C ALA A 10 0.77 13.70 -0.25
N THR A 11 0.75 14.19 -1.50
CA THR A 11 0.55 13.35 -2.70
C THR A 11 1.63 12.27 -2.78
N ALA A 12 2.90 12.65 -2.62
CA ALA A 12 4.02 11.70 -2.64
C ALA A 12 3.96 10.69 -1.49
N SER A 13 3.47 11.09 -0.31
CA SER A 13 3.26 10.15 0.81
C SER A 13 2.18 9.12 0.50
N VAL A 14 1.03 9.54 -0.04
CA VAL A 14 -0.05 8.62 -0.47
C VAL A 14 0.46 7.64 -1.53
N GLN A 15 1.17 8.13 -2.55
CA GLN A 15 1.75 7.27 -3.59
C GLN A 15 2.75 6.23 -3.05
N ARG A 16 3.49 6.55 -1.97
CA ARG A 16 4.38 5.58 -1.31
C ARG A 16 3.60 4.48 -0.62
N LEU A 17 2.54 4.83 0.09
CA LEU A 17 1.67 3.86 0.76
C LEU A 17 0.99 2.92 -0.25
N VAL A 18 0.56 3.44 -1.41
CA VAL A 18 0.03 2.60 -2.50
C VAL A 18 1.07 1.59 -3.00
N LYS A 19 2.33 2.01 -3.15
CA LYS A 19 3.41 1.10 -3.57
C LYS A 19 3.76 0.08 -2.49
N GLU A 20 3.68 0.48 -1.22
CA GLU A 20 3.88 -0.39 -0.06
C GLU A 20 2.80 -1.47 0.01
N GLU A 21 1.52 -1.09 -0.16
CA GLU A 21 0.40 -2.03 -0.25
C GLU A 21 0.61 -3.05 -1.39
N ALA A 22 0.92 -2.57 -2.59
CA ALA A 22 1.18 -3.43 -3.73
C ALA A 22 2.39 -4.38 -3.49
N SER A 23 3.37 -3.96 -2.70
CA SER A 23 4.50 -4.81 -2.32
C SER A 23 4.06 -5.94 -1.39
N TYR A 24 3.27 -5.63 -0.36
CA TYR A 24 2.74 -6.65 0.54
C TYR A 24 1.79 -7.61 -0.17
N HIS A 25 0.96 -7.12 -1.11
CA HIS A 25 0.10 -7.99 -1.90
C HIS A 25 0.91 -9.01 -2.73
N ARG A 26 2.01 -8.56 -3.36
CA ARG A 26 2.93 -9.46 -4.08
C ARG A 26 3.60 -10.46 -3.15
N GLU A 27 3.98 -10.03 -1.95
CA GLU A 27 4.59 -10.90 -0.93
C GLU A 27 3.63 -12.01 -0.50
N LEU A 28 2.36 -11.67 -0.21
CA LEU A 28 1.31 -12.66 0.10
C LEU A 28 1.13 -13.68 -1.02
N GLN A 29 1.11 -13.22 -2.28
CA GLN A 29 1.00 -14.10 -3.44
C GLN A 29 2.18 -15.08 -3.49
N GLN A 30 3.40 -14.58 -3.37
CA GLN A 30 4.62 -15.39 -3.43
C GLN A 30 4.68 -16.41 -2.29
N GLN A 31 4.40 -15.99 -1.05
CA GLN A 31 4.35 -16.89 0.12
C GLN A 31 3.27 -17.97 -0.08
N THR A 32 2.08 -17.59 -0.57
CA THR A 32 0.99 -18.54 -0.85
C THR A 32 1.38 -19.56 -1.93
N GLU A 33 2.04 -19.12 -3.00
CA GLU A 33 2.54 -20.00 -4.07
C GLU A 33 3.62 -20.96 -3.55
N ARG A 34 4.53 -20.49 -2.69
CA ARG A 34 5.56 -21.33 -2.04
C ARG A 34 4.95 -22.38 -1.12
N ILE A 35 3.97 -22.00 -0.30
CA ILE A 35 3.25 -22.94 0.57
C ILE A 35 2.59 -24.02 -0.28
N LYS A 36 1.85 -23.64 -1.34
CA LYS A 36 1.21 -24.61 -2.24
C LYS A 36 2.21 -25.56 -2.88
N ARG A 37 3.36 -25.04 -3.31
CA ARG A 37 4.44 -25.86 -3.88
C ARG A 37 4.95 -26.87 -2.85
N LEU A 38 5.32 -26.42 -1.65
CA LEU A 38 5.76 -27.28 -0.56
C LEU A 38 4.69 -28.31 -0.17
N GLU A 39 3.41 -27.96 -0.20
CA GLU A 39 2.29 -28.89 0.06
C GLU A 39 2.12 -29.95 -1.05
N SER A 40 2.49 -29.62 -2.30
CA SER A 40 2.38 -30.52 -3.45
C SER A 40 3.59 -31.43 -3.69
N GLU A 41 4.74 -31.12 -3.10
CA GLU A 41 5.96 -31.90 -3.28
C GLU A 41 5.82 -33.30 -2.65
N THR A 42 6.07 -34.34 -3.47
CA THR A 42 6.03 -35.75 -3.06
C THR A 42 7.45 -36.26 -2.83
N GLY A 43 7.83 -36.46 -1.57
CA GLY A 43 9.13 -36.99 -1.14
C GLY A 43 9.34 -36.80 0.36
N ASP A 44 10.17 -37.65 0.98
CA ASP A 44 10.62 -37.50 2.36
C ASP A 44 11.74 -36.46 2.41
N ASP A 45 11.37 -35.18 2.33
CA ASP A 45 12.24 -34.10 2.80
C ASP A 45 11.96 -33.89 4.30
N GLU A 46 12.89 -34.31 5.14
CA GLU A 46 12.82 -34.20 6.60
C GLU A 46 12.60 -32.74 7.07
N ASN A 47 12.97 -31.74 6.25
CA ASN A 47 12.82 -30.33 6.58
C ASN A 47 11.49 -29.72 6.11
N ARG A 48 10.69 -30.46 5.32
CA ARG A 48 9.48 -29.92 4.68
C ARG A 48 8.48 -29.34 5.67
N GLU A 49 8.22 -30.04 6.78
CA GLU A 49 7.29 -29.58 7.80
C GLU A 49 7.77 -28.29 8.49
N TYR A 50 9.08 -28.22 8.76
CA TYR A 50 9.70 -27.01 9.30
C TYR A 50 9.59 -25.84 8.31
N MET A 51 9.89 -26.05 7.02
CA MET A 51 9.77 -25.03 5.98
C MET A 51 8.32 -24.54 5.81
N LEU A 52 7.35 -25.46 5.79
CA LEU A 52 5.93 -25.13 5.75
C LEU A 52 5.50 -24.27 6.93
N LYS A 53 5.97 -24.59 8.15
CA LYS A 53 5.68 -23.81 9.34
C LYS A 53 6.26 -22.40 9.25
N GLN A 54 7.49 -22.25 8.76
CA GLN A 54 8.13 -20.94 8.59
C GLN A 54 7.40 -20.10 7.53
N GLU A 55 7.06 -20.65 6.37
CA GLU A 55 6.36 -19.88 5.33
C GLU A 55 4.93 -19.51 5.75
N ARG A 56 4.23 -20.36 6.51
CA ARG A 56 2.92 -20.02 7.09
C ARG A 56 3.04 -18.88 8.11
N LEU A 57 4.08 -18.89 8.94
CA LEU A 57 4.35 -17.80 9.89
C LEU A 57 4.63 -16.49 9.16
N ALA A 58 5.50 -16.51 8.13
CA ALA A 58 5.80 -15.33 7.32
C ALA A 58 4.53 -14.77 6.65
N LEU A 59 3.67 -15.64 6.11
CA LEU A 59 2.37 -15.24 5.54
C LEU A 59 1.46 -14.58 6.58
N GLU A 60 1.43 -15.09 7.81
CA GLU A 60 0.65 -14.49 8.90
C GLU A 60 1.22 -13.14 9.32
N GLU A 61 2.54 -13.01 9.43
CA GLU A 61 3.22 -11.75 9.73
C GLU A 61 2.91 -10.67 8.68
N THR A 62 2.99 -11.01 7.38
CA THR A 62 2.63 -10.09 6.30
C THR A 62 1.16 -9.65 6.41
N LYS A 63 0.23 -10.58 6.67
CA LYS A 63 -1.19 -10.26 6.89
C LYS A 63 -1.39 -9.31 8.07
N ASN A 64 -0.65 -9.50 9.16
CA ASN A 64 -0.77 -8.69 10.37
C ASN A 64 -0.33 -7.23 10.17
N VAL A 65 0.49 -6.94 9.15
CA VAL A 65 0.88 -5.56 8.82
C VAL A 65 -0.25 -4.79 8.13
N LEU A 66 -1.06 -5.47 7.30
CA LEU A 66 -2.04 -4.84 6.42
C LEU A 66 -3.08 -3.96 7.13
N PRO A 67 -3.65 -4.32 8.31
CA PRO A 67 -4.59 -3.45 9.00
C PRO A 67 -3.99 -2.09 9.37
N SER A 68 -2.74 -2.08 9.83
CA SER A 68 -2.04 -0.83 10.17
C SER A 68 -1.73 0.01 8.92
N LEU A 69 -1.44 -0.65 7.79
CA LEU A 69 -1.22 0.03 6.52
C LEU A 69 -2.52 0.65 5.99
N LYS A 70 -3.64 -0.07 6.08
CA LYS A 70 -4.96 0.44 5.71
C LYS A 70 -5.29 1.72 6.47
N GLN A 71 -5.11 1.71 7.80
CA GLN A 71 -5.32 2.91 8.63
C GLN A 71 -4.44 4.08 8.17
N LYS A 72 -3.15 3.85 7.91
CA LYS A 72 -2.24 4.90 7.41
C LYS A 72 -2.66 5.46 6.05
N ILE A 73 -3.20 4.61 5.16
CA ILE A 73 -3.76 5.02 3.87
C ILE A 73 -4.97 5.92 4.10
N GLU A 74 -5.93 5.51 4.93
CA GLU A 74 -7.13 6.28 5.27
C GLU A 74 -6.78 7.67 5.84
N GLU A 75 -5.87 7.73 6.81
CA GLU A 75 -5.39 8.97 7.42
C GLU A 75 -4.67 9.87 6.40
N SER A 76 -3.86 9.29 5.51
CA SER A 76 -3.13 10.04 4.48
C SER A 76 -4.05 10.57 3.39
N ILE A 77 -5.11 9.83 3.03
CA ILE A 77 -6.16 10.32 2.13
C ILE A 77 -6.89 11.50 2.78
N ALA A 78 -7.33 11.38 4.03
CA ALA A 78 -8.04 12.47 4.73
C ALA A 78 -7.19 13.75 4.82
N LYS A 79 -5.88 13.62 5.04
CA LYS A 79 -4.94 14.74 5.00
C LYS A 79 -4.83 15.36 3.59
N LEU A 80 -4.74 14.52 2.56
CA LEU A 80 -4.63 14.97 1.18
C LEU A 80 -5.91 15.67 0.68
N ASP A 81 -7.07 15.15 1.07
CA ASP A 81 -8.38 15.78 0.82
C ASP A 81 -8.46 17.17 1.44
N SER A 82 -8.01 17.34 2.70
CA SER A 82 -7.96 18.66 3.34
C SER A 82 -7.10 19.66 2.56
N LEU A 83 -5.91 19.23 2.13
CA LEU A 83 -5.00 20.07 1.33
C LEU A 83 -5.54 20.39 -0.07
N LEU A 84 -6.33 19.50 -0.66
CA LEU A 84 -7.03 19.76 -1.93
C LEU A 84 -8.07 20.86 -1.78
N VAL A 85 -8.79 20.90 -0.66
CA VAL A 85 -9.74 21.98 -0.36
C VAL A 85 -9.01 23.31 -0.21
N GLU A 86 -7.92 23.35 0.56
CA GLU A 86 -7.09 24.55 0.73
C GLU A 86 -6.52 25.04 -0.61
N GLU A 87 -6.01 24.13 -1.45
CA GLU A 87 -5.48 24.50 -2.76
C GLU A 87 -6.59 25.06 -3.66
N GLY A 88 -7.77 24.45 -3.68
CA GLY A 88 -8.91 24.91 -4.48
C GLY A 88 -9.46 26.29 -4.07
N GLN A 89 -9.28 26.69 -2.81
CA GLN A 89 -9.68 28.02 -2.33
C GLN A 89 -8.81 29.15 -2.90
N LYS A 90 -7.65 28.84 -3.49
CA LYS A 90 -6.76 29.82 -4.14
C LYS A 90 -7.29 30.30 -5.50
N GLY A 91 -8.35 29.68 -6.03
CA GLY A 91 -8.97 30.10 -7.28
C GLY A 91 -7.97 30.03 -8.44
N SER A 92 -7.73 31.16 -9.10
CA SER A 92 -6.79 31.27 -10.23
C SER A 92 -5.32 31.02 -9.87
N GLU A 93 -4.95 31.13 -8.59
CA GLU A 93 -3.58 30.87 -8.12
C GLU A 93 -3.34 29.38 -7.79
N SER A 94 -4.38 28.54 -7.89
CA SER A 94 -4.28 27.11 -7.63
C SER A 94 -3.37 26.42 -8.64
N ASN A 95 -2.55 25.48 -8.16
CA ASN A 95 -1.80 24.62 -9.06
C ASN A 95 -2.65 23.42 -9.53
N VAL A 96 -3.21 23.54 -10.75
CA VAL A 96 -4.09 22.53 -11.36
C VAL A 96 -3.38 21.18 -11.55
N GLU A 97 -2.08 21.19 -11.87
CA GLU A 97 -1.30 19.96 -12.03
C GLU A 97 -1.19 19.19 -10.71
N HIS A 98 -0.89 19.89 -9.62
CA HIS A 98 -0.82 19.27 -8.29
C HIS A 98 -2.19 18.78 -7.81
N ILE A 99 -3.26 19.50 -8.12
CA ILE A 99 -4.64 19.06 -7.83
C ILE A 99 -4.95 17.74 -8.55
N ASN A 100 -4.62 17.64 -9.84
CA ASN A 100 -4.88 16.43 -10.62
C ASN A 100 -4.06 15.24 -10.10
N ALA A 101 -2.77 15.44 -9.81
CA ALA A 101 -1.91 14.42 -9.24
C ALA A 101 -2.42 13.92 -7.87
N ALA A 102 -2.89 14.83 -7.01
CA ALA A 102 -3.48 14.48 -5.72
C ALA A 102 -4.76 13.65 -5.88
N LYS A 103 -5.65 14.03 -6.79
CA LYS A 103 -6.88 13.27 -7.07
C LYS A 103 -6.59 11.87 -7.60
N GLU A 104 -5.61 11.74 -8.50
CA GLU A 104 -5.17 10.44 -9.00
C GLU A 104 -4.60 9.57 -7.87
N ALA A 105 -3.74 10.15 -7.03
CA ALA A 105 -3.18 9.44 -5.88
C ALA A 105 -4.27 8.95 -4.92
N ILE A 106 -5.31 9.76 -4.66
CA ILE A 106 -6.46 9.34 -3.85
C ILE A 106 -7.21 8.18 -4.52
N ALA A 107 -7.47 8.25 -5.82
CA ALA A 107 -8.18 7.18 -6.52
C ALA A 107 -7.41 5.85 -6.46
N GLN A 108 -6.09 5.89 -6.65
CA GLN A 108 -5.21 4.73 -6.49
C GLN A 108 -5.21 4.21 -5.04
N ALA A 109 -5.12 5.10 -4.06
CA ALA A 109 -5.13 4.75 -2.65
C ALA A 109 -6.45 4.12 -2.19
N ARG A 110 -7.59 4.62 -2.68
CA ARG A 110 -8.90 4.00 -2.43
C ARG A 110 -9.04 2.62 -3.07
N THR A 111 -8.32 2.37 -4.16
CA THR A 111 -8.25 1.04 -4.77
C THR A 111 -7.42 0.12 -3.88
N ALA A 112 -6.21 0.54 -3.50
CA ALA A 112 -5.32 -0.21 -2.59
C ALA A 112 -5.99 -0.53 -1.24
N GLU A 113 -6.74 0.41 -0.66
CA GLU A 113 -7.49 0.23 0.60
C GLU A 113 -8.52 -0.93 0.51
N ARG A 114 -9.11 -1.15 -0.67
CA ARG A 114 -10.09 -2.22 -0.91
C ARG A 114 -9.44 -3.59 -1.09
N GLU A 115 -8.21 -3.63 -1.57
CA GLU A 115 -7.43 -4.87 -1.73
C GLU A 115 -6.95 -5.45 -0.38
N ILE A 116 -6.97 -4.64 0.70
CA ILE A 116 -6.64 -5.07 2.07
C ILE A 116 -7.83 -5.79 2.78
N ALA A 117 -8.97 -5.95 2.12
CA ALA A 117 -10.22 -6.48 2.71
C ALA A 117 -10.09 -7.83 3.43
#